data_AF-A0AAV4VLG5-F1
#
_entry.id   AF-A0AAV4VLG5-F1
#
_cell.length_a   1.000
_cell.length_b   1.000
_cell.length_c   1.000
_cell.angle_alpha   90.00
_cell.angle_beta   90.00
_cell.angle_gamma   90.00
#
_symmetry.space_group_name_H-M   'P 1'
#
loop_
_entity.id
_entity.type
_entity.pdbx_description
1 polymer ?
#
loop_
_entity_poly.entity_id
_entity_poly.type
_entity_poly.pdbx_seq_one_letter_code
_entity_poly.pdbx_strand_id
1 'polypeptide(L)'
;MLMFHETEVKRIGESFRRMKPTLEQIEFKKTRTVSIHDEAFSRLTQLNSLVIVYNSLKTIKRSMFPSSLYFLDLTGNKLTDLPDDIFTDMPALRDVLLEKNQLKHFSSAVLERLYDTTLQQVTLSDNPIICDCSVKWYTQKEKRSVRVTGNCDIPENLHGWRLIQLSPGDFGYCRK
;
A
#
# COMPACT_ATOMS: atom_id res chain seq x y z
N MET A 1 -8.12 21.00 -1.22
CA MET A 1 -7.09 20.26 -0.46
C MET A 1 -7.33 20.48 1.04
N LEU A 2 -7.11 19.46 1.87
CA LEU A 2 -7.13 19.53 3.33
C LEU A 2 -5.86 18.91 3.90
N MET A 3 -5.24 19.54 4.89
CA MET A 3 -3.99 19.08 5.47
C MET A 3 -4.05 19.12 6.99
N PHE A 4 -3.68 18.01 7.62
CA PHE A 4 -3.55 17.85 9.06
C PHE A 4 -2.11 17.44 9.36
N HIS A 5 -1.28 18.38 9.80
CA HIS A 5 0.13 18.15 10.05
C HIS A 5 0.43 18.41 11.53
N GLU A 6 1.07 17.44 12.19
CA GLU A 6 1.55 17.58 13.58
C GLU A 6 0.45 17.92 14.60
N THR A 7 -0.81 17.61 14.28
CA THR A 7 -1.98 17.75 15.16
C THR A 7 -2.43 16.40 15.71
N GLU A 8 -3.11 16.36 16.86
CA GLU A 8 -3.62 15.08 17.38
C GLU A 8 -4.93 14.66 16.68
N VAL A 9 -4.82 13.84 15.63
CA VAL A 9 -5.96 13.17 14.99
C VAL A 9 -5.81 11.66 15.19
N LYS A 10 -6.20 11.15 16.36
CA LYS A 10 -6.06 9.72 16.67
C LYS A 10 -6.91 8.83 15.75
N ARG A 11 -8.05 9.33 15.28
CA ARG A 11 -8.99 8.58 14.43
C ARG A 11 -9.51 9.47 13.32
N ILE A 12 -9.44 8.98 12.08
CA ILE A 12 -10.14 9.60 10.94
C ILE A 12 -11.58 9.08 10.97
N GLY A 13 -12.52 9.92 11.34
CA GLY A 13 -13.91 9.54 11.61
C GLY A 13 -14.84 9.61 10.39
N GLU A 14 -16.10 9.25 10.60
CA GLU A 14 -17.16 9.31 9.59
C GLU A 14 -17.51 10.73 9.11
N SER A 15 -17.02 11.79 9.77
CA SER A 15 -17.26 13.18 9.38
C SER A 15 -16.83 13.47 7.94
N PHE A 16 -15.81 12.77 7.44
CA PHE A 16 -15.35 12.84 6.06
C PHE A 16 -16.42 12.41 5.04
N ARG A 17 -17.38 11.55 5.41
CA ARG A 17 -18.50 11.15 4.54
C ARG A 17 -19.45 12.30 4.21
N ARG A 18 -19.47 13.34 5.05
CA ARG A 18 -20.32 14.53 4.91
C ARG A 18 -19.59 15.71 4.26
N MET A 19 -18.31 15.56 3.92
CA MET A 19 -17.55 16.63 3.30
C MET A 19 -17.91 16.80 1.81
N LYS A 20 -17.57 17.97 1.26
CA LYS A 20 -17.85 18.28 -0.14
C LYS A 20 -17.15 17.25 -1.05
N PRO A 21 -17.87 16.61 -2.00
CA PRO A 21 -17.29 15.62 -2.91
C PRO A 21 -16.19 16.16 -3.84
N THR A 22 -16.03 17.49 -3.90
CA THR A 22 -15.03 18.20 -4.69
C THR A 22 -13.63 18.22 -4.05
N LEU A 23 -13.44 17.57 -2.90
CA LEU A 23 -12.12 17.47 -2.29
C LEU A 23 -11.24 16.52 -3.11
N GLU A 24 -10.17 17.07 -3.66
CA GLU A 24 -9.24 16.32 -4.50
C GLU A 24 -8.07 15.70 -3.73
N GLN A 25 -7.64 16.35 -2.64
CA GLN A 25 -6.44 15.97 -1.90
C GLN A 25 -6.64 16.10 -0.39
N ILE A 26 -6.24 15.07 0.35
CA ILE A 26 -6.28 15.03 1.81
C ILE A 26 -4.95 14.50 2.35
N GLU A 27 -4.40 15.17 3.35
CA GLU A 27 -3.16 14.77 4.01
C GLU A 27 -3.29 14.67 5.53
N PHE A 28 -2.74 13.61 6.11
CA PHE A 28 -2.53 13.40 7.53
C PHE A 28 -1.07 13.05 7.78
N LYS A 29 -0.29 13.98 8.32
CA LYS A 29 1.14 13.81 8.55
C LYS A 29 1.46 13.94 10.03
N LYS A 30 2.05 12.89 10.61
CA LYS A 30 2.44 12.86 12.04
C LYS A 30 1.29 13.20 12.99
N THR A 31 0.08 12.73 12.68
CA THR A 31 -1.12 13.06 13.47
C THR A 31 -1.45 12.05 14.57
N ARG A 32 -0.61 11.02 14.74
CA ARG A 32 -0.82 9.89 15.65
C ARG A 32 -2.10 9.10 15.31
N THR A 33 -2.51 9.08 14.05
CA THR A 33 -3.68 8.32 13.59
C THR A 33 -3.43 6.83 13.77
N VAL A 34 -4.35 6.15 14.48
CA VAL A 34 -4.28 4.70 14.71
C VAL A 34 -5.35 3.91 13.94
N SER A 35 -6.41 4.57 13.48
CA SER A 35 -7.50 3.94 12.73
C SER A 35 -8.21 4.92 11.80
N ILE A 36 -8.74 4.38 10.71
CA ILE A 36 -9.66 5.05 9.78
C ILE A 36 -11.03 4.40 9.95
N HIS A 37 -12.09 5.19 10.01
CA HIS A 37 -13.44 4.67 10.01
C HIS A 37 -13.74 4.02 8.65
N ASP A 38 -14.48 2.91 8.65
CA ASP A 38 -14.93 2.26 7.42
C ASP A 38 -15.73 3.27 6.57
N GLU A 39 -15.52 3.31 5.26
CA GLU A 39 -16.16 4.29 4.38
C GLU A 39 -15.85 5.76 4.66
N ALA A 40 -14.85 6.11 5.48
CA ALA A 40 -14.54 7.51 5.82
C ALA A 40 -14.47 8.41 4.57
N PHE A 41 -13.84 7.94 3.50
CA PHE A 41 -13.63 8.69 2.27
C PHE A 41 -14.53 8.25 1.11
N SER A 42 -15.45 7.29 1.29
CA SER A 42 -16.19 6.64 0.19
C SER A 42 -17.05 7.59 -0.65
N ARG A 43 -17.47 8.72 -0.09
CA ARG A 43 -18.29 9.74 -0.76
C ARG A 43 -17.49 10.84 -1.46
N LEU A 44 -16.16 10.84 -1.31
CA LEU A 44 -15.28 11.84 -1.90
C LEU A 44 -14.91 11.43 -3.33
N THR A 45 -15.86 11.55 -4.25
CA THR A 45 -15.75 11.02 -5.61
C THR A 45 -14.70 11.72 -6.49
N GLN A 46 -14.18 12.87 -6.07
CA GLN A 46 -13.06 13.54 -6.75
C GLN A 46 -11.73 13.41 -5.99
N LEU A 47 -11.70 12.67 -4.87
CA LEU A 47 -10.46 12.48 -4.12
C LEU A 47 -9.49 11.63 -4.94
N ASN A 48 -8.43 12.26 -5.41
CA ASN A 48 -7.42 11.65 -6.25
C ASN A 48 -6.10 11.41 -5.50
N SER A 49 -5.82 12.16 -4.43
CA SER A 49 -4.61 11.98 -3.62
C SER A 49 -4.96 11.86 -2.14
N LEU A 50 -4.52 10.76 -1.52
CA LEU A 50 -4.64 10.55 -0.08
C LEU A 50 -3.28 10.21 0.51
N VAL A 51 -2.81 11.08 1.40
CA VAL A 51 -1.52 10.96 2.08
C VAL A 51 -1.76 10.76 3.57
N ILE A 52 -1.36 9.62 4.13
CA ILE A 52 -1.45 9.32 5.56
C ILE A 52 -0.09 8.82 6.02
N VAL A 53 0.82 9.74 6.29
CA VAL A 53 2.25 9.43 6.50
C VAL A 53 2.73 9.67 7.92
N TYR A 54 3.69 8.86 8.36
CA TYR A 54 4.29 8.93 9.69
C TYR A 54 3.25 8.86 10.81
N ASN A 55 2.32 7.91 10.70
CA ASN A 55 1.22 7.68 11.63
C ASN A 55 1.40 6.32 12.35
N SER A 56 0.31 5.71 12.82
CA SER A 56 0.35 4.46 13.58
C SER A 56 -0.76 3.50 13.15
N LEU A 57 -1.17 3.56 11.87
CA LEU A 57 -2.10 2.59 11.29
C LEU A 57 -1.46 1.20 11.33
N LYS A 58 -2.20 0.22 11.88
CA LYS A 58 -1.78 -1.19 11.90
C LYS A 58 -2.49 -2.03 10.84
N THR A 59 -3.70 -1.62 10.47
CA THR A 59 -4.58 -2.34 9.54
C THR A 59 -5.32 -1.33 8.69
N ILE A 60 -5.67 -1.72 7.47
CA ILE A 60 -6.53 -0.97 6.56
C ILE A 60 -7.55 -1.92 5.93
N LYS A 61 -8.63 -1.36 5.38
CA LYS A 61 -9.65 -2.09 4.61
C LYS A 61 -9.92 -1.38 3.30
N ARG A 62 -10.31 -2.12 2.26
CA ARG A 62 -10.70 -1.53 0.98
C ARG A 62 -11.78 -0.46 1.12
N SER A 63 -12.78 -0.68 1.98
CA SER A 63 -13.89 0.25 2.22
C SER A 63 -13.47 1.61 2.78
N MET A 64 -12.26 1.75 3.34
CA MET A 64 -11.78 3.03 3.88
C MET A 64 -11.45 4.03 2.76
N PHE A 65 -11.18 3.56 1.54
CA PHE A 65 -10.67 4.36 0.43
C PHE A 65 -11.74 4.55 -0.67
N PRO A 66 -11.80 5.72 -1.32
CA PRO A 66 -12.66 5.91 -2.48
C PRO A 66 -12.07 5.25 -3.74
N SER A 67 -12.92 4.90 -4.70
CA SER A 67 -12.51 4.35 -5.99
C SER A 67 -11.82 5.36 -6.91
N SER A 68 -11.96 6.66 -6.63
CA SER A 68 -11.39 7.76 -7.41
C SER A 68 -9.89 7.99 -7.19
N LEU A 69 -9.27 7.30 -6.23
CA LEU A 69 -7.87 7.53 -5.91
C LEU A 69 -6.96 7.24 -7.11
N TYR A 70 -6.02 8.15 -7.31
CA TYR A 70 -4.90 8.05 -8.23
C TYR A 70 -3.60 7.77 -7.48
N PHE A 71 -3.42 8.42 -6.32
CA PHE A 71 -2.23 8.34 -5.48
C PHE A 71 -2.60 8.02 -4.04
N LEU A 72 -1.94 7.02 -3.46
CA LEU A 72 -2.09 6.62 -2.06
C LEU A 72 -0.72 6.49 -1.40
N ASP A 73 -0.46 7.31 -0.38
CA ASP A 73 0.77 7.23 0.41
C ASP A 73 0.46 6.87 1.86
N LEU A 74 0.94 5.71 2.29
CA LEU A 74 0.83 5.16 3.64
C LEU A 74 2.20 5.00 4.30
N THR A 75 3.21 5.74 3.84
CA THR A 75 4.59 5.67 4.29
C THR A 75 4.72 5.94 5.80
N GLY A 76 5.53 5.15 6.50
CA GLY A 76 5.80 5.38 7.92
C GLY A 76 4.62 5.06 8.83
N ASN A 77 3.86 4.02 8.52
CA ASN A 77 2.85 3.45 9.42
C ASN A 77 3.37 2.15 10.07
N LYS A 78 2.47 1.31 10.57
CA LYS A 78 2.77 0.04 11.24
C LYS A 78 1.99 -1.12 10.61
N LEU A 79 1.73 -1.03 9.31
CA LEU A 79 0.97 -2.04 8.57
C LEU A 79 1.77 -3.34 8.53
N THR A 80 1.16 -4.46 8.95
CA THR A 80 1.79 -5.79 8.89
C THR A 80 1.36 -6.56 7.65
N ASP A 81 0.16 -6.29 7.16
CA ASP A 81 -0.48 -6.98 6.04
C ASP A 81 -1.40 -6.03 5.26
N LEU A 82 -1.75 -6.42 4.04
CA LEU A 82 -2.77 -5.76 3.23
C LEU A 82 -3.93 -6.73 3.00
N PRO A 83 -5.19 -6.25 2.99
CA PRO A 83 -6.32 -7.11 2.66
C PRO A 83 -6.30 -7.49 1.17
N ASP A 84 -6.77 -8.69 0.86
CA ASP A 84 -6.74 -9.27 -0.50
C ASP A 84 -7.47 -8.44 -1.56
N ASP A 85 -8.44 -7.64 -1.14
CA ASP A 85 -9.29 -6.80 -1.98
C ASP A 85 -8.83 -5.33 -2.04
N ILE A 86 -7.67 -4.99 -1.48
CA ILE A 86 -7.24 -3.59 -1.27
C ILE A 86 -7.23 -2.74 -2.55
N PHE A 87 -7.03 -3.35 -3.72
CA PHE A 87 -6.97 -2.68 -5.03
C PHE A 87 -8.21 -2.90 -5.91
N THR A 88 -9.23 -3.60 -5.42
CA THR A 88 -10.48 -3.87 -6.16
C THR A 88 -11.21 -2.57 -6.50
N ASP A 89 -11.79 -2.41 -7.68
CA ASP A 89 -12.58 -1.23 -8.07
C ASP A 89 -11.84 0.12 -7.87
N MET A 90 -10.55 0.16 -8.17
CA MET A 90 -9.72 1.38 -8.14
C MET A 90 -9.15 1.68 -9.53
N PRO A 91 -10.00 1.99 -10.53
CA PRO A 91 -9.58 2.06 -11.93
C PRO A 91 -8.60 3.20 -12.23
N ALA A 92 -8.51 4.22 -11.36
CA ALA A 92 -7.61 5.36 -11.55
C ALA A 92 -6.27 5.22 -10.80
N LEU A 93 -6.12 4.22 -9.92
CA LEU A 93 -5.00 4.16 -8.99
C LEU A 93 -3.69 3.82 -9.73
N ARG A 94 -2.69 4.69 -9.63
CA ARG A 94 -1.39 4.53 -10.28
C ARG A 94 -0.27 4.26 -9.29
N ASP A 95 -0.25 4.97 -8.17
CA ASP A 95 0.89 4.99 -7.27
C ASP A 95 0.48 4.67 -5.84
N VAL A 96 1.17 3.68 -5.27
CA VAL A 96 0.97 3.25 -3.88
C VAL A 96 2.31 3.21 -3.16
N LEU A 97 2.48 4.07 -2.15
CA LEU A 97 3.68 4.12 -1.33
C LEU A 97 3.41 3.46 0.02
N LEU A 98 4.14 2.39 0.33
CA LEU A 98 3.99 1.58 1.54
C LEU A 98 5.31 1.51 2.31
N GLU A 99 6.23 2.44 2.05
CA GLU A 99 7.56 2.47 2.64
C GLU A 99 7.50 2.58 4.16
N LYS A 100 8.52 2.07 4.86
CA LYS A 100 8.63 2.21 6.33
C LYS A 100 7.41 1.69 7.07
N ASN A 101 6.93 0.51 6.67
CA ASN A 101 5.89 -0.25 7.36
C ASN A 101 6.48 -1.54 7.94
N GLN A 102 5.64 -2.52 8.28
CA GLN A 102 6.04 -3.81 8.85
C GLN A 102 5.58 -4.98 7.97
N LEU A 103 5.46 -4.74 6.66
CA LEU A 103 5.02 -5.74 5.69
C LEU A 103 6.11 -6.79 5.51
N LYS A 104 5.74 -8.07 5.58
CA LYS A 104 6.68 -9.19 5.38
C LYS A 104 6.52 -9.87 4.03
N HIS A 105 5.29 -9.93 3.55
CA HIS A 105 4.92 -10.56 2.28
C HIS A 105 3.65 -9.89 1.76
N PHE A 106 3.28 -10.24 0.54
CA PHE A 106 1.95 -9.98 0.01
C PHE A 106 1.26 -11.32 -0.20
N SER A 107 -0.05 -11.39 0.08
CA SER A 107 -0.83 -12.59 -0.23
C SER A 107 -0.91 -12.78 -1.74
N SER A 108 -0.95 -14.03 -2.22
CA SER A 108 -1.10 -14.31 -3.66
C SER A 108 -2.31 -13.60 -4.28
N ALA A 109 -3.38 -13.41 -3.51
CA ALA A 109 -4.59 -12.72 -3.93
C ALA A 109 -4.34 -11.23 -4.25
N VAL A 110 -3.64 -10.48 -3.39
CA VAL A 110 -3.28 -9.07 -3.70
C VAL A 110 -2.50 -9.00 -5.01
N LEU A 111 -1.68 -10.01 -5.27
CA LEU A 111 -0.72 -10.04 -6.37
C LEU A 111 -1.38 -10.45 -7.68
N GLU A 112 -2.35 -11.34 -7.62
CA GLU A 112 -3.24 -11.62 -8.73
C GLU A 112 -4.00 -10.35 -9.17
N ARG A 113 -4.41 -9.51 -8.21
CA ARG A 113 -5.03 -8.21 -8.52
C ARG A 113 -4.09 -7.21 -9.17
N LEU A 114 -2.78 -7.33 -8.96
CA LEU A 114 -1.80 -6.48 -9.65
C LEU A 114 -1.67 -6.79 -11.15
N TYR A 115 -2.23 -7.89 -11.65
CA TYR A 115 -2.26 -8.15 -13.10
C TYR A 115 -3.36 -7.38 -13.83
N ASP A 116 -4.47 -7.05 -13.15
CA ASP A 116 -5.67 -6.43 -13.73
C ASP A 116 -5.95 -5.05 -13.12
N THR A 117 -4.89 -4.25 -12.99
CA THR A 117 -4.94 -2.94 -12.36
C THR A 117 -4.33 -1.89 -13.28
N THR A 118 -4.65 -0.63 -13.00
CA THR A 118 -3.99 0.52 -13.63
C THR A 118 -2.73 0.96 -12.87
N LEU A 119 -2.39 0.30 -11.75
CA LEU A 119 -1.18 0.60 -10.99
C LEU A 119 0.05 0.63 -11.91
N GLN A 120 0.86 1.66 -11.71
CA GLN A 120 2.16 1.79 -12.33
C GLN A 120 3.26 1.48 -11.34
N GLN A 121 3.05 1.81 -10.05
CA GLN A 121 4.09 1.65 -9.04
C GLN A 121 3.55 1.26 -7.67
N VAL A 122 4.26 0.34 -7.02
CA VAL A 122 4.14 0.04 -5.59
C VAL A 122 5.55 0.06 -4.96
N THR A 123 5.77 0.86 -3.91
CA THR A 123 7.05 0.93 -3.21
C THR A 123 6.98 0.32 -1.81
N LEU A 124 7.97 -0.51 -1.47
CA LEU A 124 8.04 -1.34 -0.27
C LEU A 124 9.36 -1.20 0.48
N SER A 125 10.17 -0.21 0.12
CA SER A 125 11.42 0.08 0.79
C SER A 125 11.22 0.21 2.30
N ASP A 126 12.23 -0.18 3.08
CA ASP A 126 12.18 -0.14 4.55
C ASP A 126 11.01 -0.94 5.17
N ASN A 127 10.68 -2.09 4.58
CA ASN A 127 9.81 -3.11 5.19
C ASN A 127 10.62 -4.40 5.43
N PRO A 128 10.26 -5.22 6.45
CA PRO A 128 10.92 -6.49 6.75
C PRO A 128 10.51 -7.61 5.76
N ILE A 129 10.71 -7.38 4.45
CA ILE A 129 10.25 -8.29 3.40
C ILE A 129 11.04 -9.61 3.46
N ILE A 130 10.30 -10.71 3.54
CA ILE A 130 10.84 -12.07 3.51
C ILE A 130 10.87 -12.53 2.05
N CYS A 131 12.07 -12.64 1.50
CA CYS A 131 12.33 -13.09 0.15
C CYS A 131 12.50 -14.61 0.07
N ASP A 132 11.38 -15.31 0.21
CA ASP A 132 11.28 -16.76 0.02
C ASP A 132 10.44 -17.11 -1.23
N CYS A 133 9.95 -18.35 -1.31
CA CYS A 133 9.12 -18.80 -2.41
C CYS A 133 7.80 -18.03 -2.59
N SER A 134 7.28 -17.39 -1.54
CA SER A 134 6.08 -16.55 -1.61
C SER A 134 6.30 -15.31 -2.48
N VAL A 135 7.55 -14.84 -2.62
CA VAL A 135 7.89 -13.70 -3.47
C VAL A 135 8.37 -14.10 -4.86
N LYS A 136 8.31 -15.39 -5.22
CA LYS A 136 8.77 -15.87 -6.53
C LYS A 136 8.04 -15.20 -7.69
N TRP A 137 6.75 -14.89 -7.54
CA TRP A 137 5.99 -14.20 -8.59
C TRP A 137 6.56 -12.78 -8.87
N TYR A 138 7.14 -12.08 -7.88
CA TYR A 138 7.82 -10.78 -8.06
C TYR A 138 9.06 -10.90 -8.93
N THR A 139 9.49 -12.10 -9.34
CA THR A 139 10.67 -12.31 -10.20
C THR A 139 10.30 -12.53 -11.67
N GLN A 140 9.02 -12.76 -11.98
CA GLN A 140 8.55 -12.97 -13.35
C GLN A 140 8.38 -11.61 -14.04
N LYS A 141 9.40 -11.17 -14.79
CA LYS A 141 9.47 -9.85 -15.44
C LYS A 141 8.47 -9.68 -16.60
N GLU A 142 8.03 -10.77 -17.22
CA GLU A 142 7.25 -10.76 -18.45
C GLU A 142 5.75 -10.48 -18.28
N LYS A 143 5.24 -10.44 -17.03
CA LYS A 143 3.82 -10.16 -16.73
C LYS A 143 3.57 -8.80 -16.07
N ARG A 144 4.56 -7.89 -16.06
CA ARG A 144 4.52 -6.70 -15.19
C ARG A 144 4.06 -5.45 -15.92
N SER A 145 2.78 -5.13 -15.77
CA SER A 145 2.29 -3.76 -15.97
C SER A 145 2.66 -2.84 -14.80
N VAL A 146 2.96 -3.42 -13.61
CA VAL A 146 3.23 -2.69 -12.36
C VAL A 146 4.70 -2.81 -11.94
N ARG A 147 5.34 -1.68 -11.63
CA ARG A 147 6.68 -1.60 -11.05
C ARG A 147 6.61 -1.74 -9.54
N VAL A 148 6.94 -2.92 -9.02
CA VAL A 148 7.07 -3.14 -7.57
C VAL A 148 8.54 -3.00 -7.15
N THR A 149 8.82 -2.12 -6.20
CA THR A 149 10.17 -1.86 -5.68
C THR A 149 10.25 -2.11 -4.18
N GLY A 150 11.42 -2.49 -3.71
CA GLY A 150 11.69 -2.83 -2.31
C GLY A 150 12.94 -3.68 -2.21
N ASN A 151 13.34 -3.99 -0.98
CA ASN A 151 14.53 -4.76 -0.68
C ASN A 151 14.17 -5.93 0.23
N CYS A 152 14.86 -7.05 0.06
CA CYS A 152 14.77 -8.17 0.98
C CYS A 152 15.38 -7.79 2.33
N ASP A 153 14.71 -8.17 3.40
CA ASP A 153 15.25 -8.10 4.76
C ASP A 153 15.75 -9.48 5.21
N ILE A 154 15.00 -10.53 4.86
CA ILE A 154 15.28 -11.93 5.16
C ILE A 154 15.13 -12.72 3.85
N PRO A 155 15.87 -13.82 3.62
CA PRO A 155 16.95 -14.36 4.43
C PRO A 155 18.24 -13.54 4.36
N GLU A 156 19.18 -13.80 5.27
CA GLU A 156 20.45 -13.07 5.41
C GLU A 156 21.26 -13.02 4.10
N ASN A 157 21.29 -14.12 3.33
CA ASN A 157 21.99 -14.18 2.05
C ASN A 157 21.37 -13.30 0.95
N LEU A 158 20.12 -12.87 1.12
CA LEU A 158 19.43 -11.95 0.21
C LEU A 158 19.25 -10.56 0.82
N HIS A 159 19.70 -10.32 2.06
CA HIS A 159 19.51 -9.04 2.74
C HIS A 159 20.00 -7.86 1.87
N GLY A 160 19.16 -6.84 1.72
CA GLY A 160 19.42 -5.66 0.90
C GLY A 160 19.22 -5.85 -0.61
N TRP A 161 19.03 -7.07 -1.12
CA TRP A 161 18.80 -7.31 -2.55
C TRP A 161 17.49 -6.69 -3.00
N ARG A 162 17.49 -6.04 -4.16
CA ARG A 162 16.28 -5.41 -4.70
C ARG A 162 15.34 -6.48 -5.26
N LEU A 163 14.05 -6.37 -4.94
CA LEU A 163 13.02 -7.30 -5.44
C LEU A 163 13.01 -7.42 -6.97
N ILE A 164 13.30 -6.32 -7.68
CA ILE A 164 13.35 -6.30 -9.16
C ILE A 164 14.55 -7.04 -9.77
N GLN A 165 15.57 -7.34 -8.95
CA GLN A 165 16.79 -8.04 -9.37
C GLN A 165 16.72 -9.53 -9.08
N LEU A 166 15.81 -9.97 -8.22
CA LEU A 166 15.64 -11.38 -7.88
C LEU A 166 15.23 -12.21 -9.10
N SER A 167 15.71 -13.45 -9.10
CA SER A 167 15.45 -14.48 -10.08
C SER A 167 14.84 -15.73 -9.41
N PRO A 168 14.12 -16.58 -10.15
CA PRO A 168 13.55 -17.80 -9.60
C PRO A 168 14.56 -18.74 -8.91
N GLY A 169 15.85 -18.67 -9.25
CA GLY A 169 16.90 -19.50 -8.67
C GLY A 169 17.35 -19.07 -7.28
N ASP A 170 17.08 -17.83 -6.88
CA ASP A 170 17.55 -17.26 -5.61
C ASP A 170 16.83 -17.84 -4.38
N PHE A 171 15.66 -18.46 -4.58
CA PHE A 171 14.82 -19.02 -3.51
C PHE A 171 15.05 -20.52 -3.26
N GLY A 172 16.03 -21.14 -3.93
CA GLY A 172 16.23 -22.58 -3.87
C GLY A 172 15.04 -23.38 -4.43
N TYR A 173 14.73 -24.52 -3.80
CA TYR A 173 13.62 -25.37 -4.24
C TYR A 173 12.28 -24.94 -3.61
N CYS A 174 11.44 -24.30 -4.42
CA CYS A 174 10.06 -24.01 -4.05
C CYS A 174 9.15 -25.21 -4.32
N ARG A 175 8.59 -25.79 -3.26
CA ARG A 175 7.50 -26.77 -3.37
C ARG A 175 6.28 -26.10 -4.02
N LYS A 176 5.58 -26.84 -4.87
CA LYS A 176 4.33 -26.41 -5.51
C LYS A 176 3.20 -26.30 -4.49
#